data_AF-A0AAV7A8G2-F1
#
_entry.id   AF-A0AAV7A8G2-F1
#
_cell.length_a   1.000
_cell.length_b   1.000
_cell.length_c   1.000
_cell.angle_alpha   90.00
_cell.angle_beta   90.00
_cell.angle_gamma   90.00
#
_symmetry.space_group_name_H-M   'P 1'
#
loop_
_entity.id
_entity.type
_entity.pdbx_description
1 polymer ?
#
loop_
_entity_poly.entity_id
_entity_poly.type
_entity_poly.pdbx_seq_one_letter_code
_entity_poly.pdbx_strand_id
1 'polypeptide(L)'
;MELVQFLRMSSYDHIESLWKQYSGRAQYRRWFLDAVPAIGNHLSLRFLKVKLRELSEFEAAQSVPLALHLIKADREAIAEAKPLLEAVNSAHGSLLRKVTFLAYGSLVYKFCNMENSCPEGALQPLQLSSV
;
A
#
# COMPACT_ATOMS: atom_id res chain seq x y z
N MET A 1 5.14 -14.05 -12.91
CA MET A 1 3.71 -13.97 -12.54
C MET A 1 3.30 -15.01 -11.49
N GLU A 2 3.90 -16.21 -11.47
CA GLU A 2 3.52 -17.32 -10.57
C GLU A 2 3.52 -16.94 -9.07
N LEU A 3 4.57 -16.28 -8.58
CA LEU A 3 4.66 -15.80 -7.19
C LEU A 3 3.48 -14.88 -6.82
N VAL A 4 3.12 -13.95 -7.70
CA VAL A 4 2.02 -13.02 -7.45
C VAL A 4 0.69 -13.76 -7.34
N GLN A 5 0.44 -14.73 -8.22
CA GLN A 5 -0.79 -15.53 -8.18
C GLN A 5 -0.84 -16.39 -6.91
N PHE A 6 0.28 -16.99 -6.53
CA PHE A 6 0.41 -17.73 -5.29
C PHE A 6 0.09 -16.86 -4.07
N LEU A 7 0.70 -15.68 -3.97
CA LEU A 7 0.45 -14.74 -2.87
C LEU A 7 -1.00 -14.24 -2.85
N ARG A 8 -1.61 -14.04 -4.02
CA ARG A 8 -3.02 -13.60 -4.13
C ARG A 8 -4.01 -14.63 -3.59
N MET A 9 -3.69 -15.92 -3.69
CA MET A 9 -4.49 -17.03 -3.14
C MET A 9 -4.11 -17.40 -1.70
N SER A 10 -3.04 -16.80 -1.17
CA SER A 10 -2.53 -17.09 0.17
C SER A 10 -3.29 -16.31 1.24
N SER A 11 -3.41 -16.88 2.44
CA SER A 11 -3.88 -16.15 3.60
C SER A 11 -2.83 -15.12 4.06
N TYR A 12 -3.28 -14.12 4.81
CA TYR A 12 -2.37 -13.12 5.40
C TYR A 12 -1.27 -13.77 6.25
N ASP A 13 -1.62 -14.76 7.09
CA ASP A 13 -0.68 -15.46 7.95
C ASP A 13 0.40 -16.21 7.15
N HIS A 14 0.02 -16.76 5.99
CA HIS A 14 0.97 -17.42 5.10
C HIS A 14 1.94 -16.42 4.47
N ILE A 15 1.44 -15.27 4.00
CA ILE A 15 2.27 -14.17 3.49
C ILE A 15 3.23 -13.69 4.59
N GLU A 16 2.75 -13.55 5.82
CA GLU A 16 3.58 -13.13 6.96
C GLU A 16 4.67 -14.16 7.32
N SER A 17 4.33 -15.45 7.27
CA SER A 17 5.29 -16.55 7.50
C SER A 17 6.42 -16.52 6.46
N LEU A 18 6.08 -16.36 5.18
CA LEU A 18 7.07 -16.24 4.10
C LEU A 18 7.97 -15.01 4.29
N TRP A 19 7.40 -13.87 4.68
CA TRP A 19 8.20 -12.69 5.01
C TRP A 19 9.19 -12.97 6.15
N LYS A 20 8.73 -13.56 7.26
CA LYS A 20 9.59 -13.93 8.40
C LYS A 20 10.72 -14.88 7.98
N GLN A 21 10.43 -15.83 7.09
CA GLN A 21 11.41 -16.82 6.63
C GLN A 21 12.47 -16.24 5.68
N TYR A 22 12.08 -15.32 4.79
CA TYR A 22 12.93 -14.93 3.66
C TYR A 22 13.40 -13.46 3.67
N SER A 23 12.82 -12.58 4.48
CA SER A 23 13.16 -11.15 4.51
C SER A 23 14.60 -10.84 4.93
N GLY A 24 15.27 -11.76 5.62
CA GLY A 24 16.70 -11.64 5.98
C GLY A 24 17.65 -11.79 4.78
N ARG A 25 17.16 -12.25 3.63
CA ARG A 25 17.96 -12.44 2.40
C ARG A 25 17.62 -11.33 1.41
N ALA A 26 18.58 -10.45 1.13
CA ALA A 26 18.35 -9.21 0.38
C ALA A 26 17.62 -9.41 -0.96
N GLN A 27 17.98 -10.45 -1.72
CA GLN A 27 17.33 -10.75 -3.00
C GLN A 27 15.86 -11.14 -2.84
N TYR A 28 15.55 -12.02 -1.89
CA TYR A 28 14.17 -12.45 -1.66
C TYR A 28 13.33 -11.35 -1.03
N ARG A 29 13.90 -10.55 -0.14
CA ARG A 29 13.24 -9.36 0.41
C ARG A 29 12.80 -8.41 -0.71
N ARG A 30 13.68 -8.13 -1.68
CA ARG A 30 13.35 -7.29 -2.85
C ARG A 30 12.23 -7.92 -3.68
N TRP A 31 12.37 -9.18 -4.07
CA TRP A 31 11.33 -9.89 -4.85
C TRP A 31 9.97 -9.91 -4.15
N PHE A 32 9.99 -10.05 -2.82
CA PHE A 32 8.78 -10.03 -2.02
C PHE A 32 8.12 -8.64 -2.03
N LEU A 33 8.91 -7.57 -1.87
CA LEU A 33 8.42 -6.18 -1.91
C LEU A 33 8.00 -5.74 -3.32
N ASP A 34 8.52 -6.36 -4.38
CA ASP A 34 8.04 -6.19 -5.76
C ASP A 34 6.70 -6.93 -5.98
N ALA A 35 6.55 -8.12 -5.37
CA ALA A 35 5.39 -8.98 -5.56
C ALA A 35 4.16 -8.57 -4.73
N VAL A 36 4.35 -8.10 -3.48
CA VAL A 36 3.24 -7.71 -2.58
C VAL A 36 2.31 -6.67 -3.21
N PRO A 37 2.81 -5.56 -3.80
CA PRO A 37 1.95 -4.60 -4.49
C PRO A 37 1.10 -5.23 -5.60
N ALA A 38 1.67 -6.18 -6.34
CA ALA A 38 1.01 -6.86 -7.45
C ALA A 38 -0.07 -7.87 -7.03
N ILE A 39 -0.20 -8.18 -5.73
CA ILE A 39 -1.34 -8.94 -5.19
C ILE A 39 -2.65 -8.26 -5.60
N GLY A 40 -2.69 -6.92 -5.56
CA GLY A 40 -3.78 -6.10 -6.12
C GLY A 40 -5.09 -6.10 -5.33
N ASN A 41 -5.04 -6.51 -4.06
CA ASN A 41 -6.19 -6.47 -3.14
C ASN A 41 -5.78 -5.87 -1.78
N HIS A 42 -6.75 -5.72 -0.88
CA HIS A 42 -6.58 -5.14 0.47
C HIS A 42 -5.41 -5.70 1.32
N LEU A 43 -5.00 -6.97 1.10
CA LEU A 43 -3.91 -7.59 1.86
C LEU A 43 -2.57 -6.91 1.60
N SER A 44 -2.36 -6.33 0.41
CA SER A 44 -1.10 -5.63 0.10
C SER A 44 -0.92 -4.38 0.96
N LEU A 45 -1.96 -3.55 1.07
CA LEU A 45 -1.95 -2.35 1.90
C LEU A 45 -1.83 -2.70 3.38
N ARG A 46 -2.59 -3.70 3.84
CA ARG A 46 -2.53 -4.18 5.23
C ARG A 46 -1.14 -4.67 5.60
N PHE A 47 -0.53 -5.49 4.74
CA PHE A 47 0.82 -6.02 4.94
C PHE A 47 1.84 -4.87 5.01
N LEU A 48 1.85 -3.97 4.02
CA LEU A 48 2.81 -2.88 3.97
C LEU A 48 2.68 -1.94 5.18
N LYS A 49 1.46 -1.61 5.59
CA LYS A 49 1.20 -0.81 6.81
C LYS A 49 1.85 -1.44 8.05
N VAL A 50 1.66 -2.74 8.26
CA VAL A 50 2.25 -3.47 9.39
C VAL A 50 3.78 -3.48 9.30
N LYS A 51 4.33 -3.60 8.09
CA LYS A 51 5.77 -3.70 7.86
C LYS A 51 6.50 -2.38 7.77
N LEU A 52 5.83 -1.23 7.75
CA LEU A 52 6.47 0.09 7.65
C LEU A 52 7.68 0.27 8.57
N ARG A 53 7.61 -0.21 9.82
CA ARG A 53 8.72 -0.10 10.80
C ARG A 53 9.91 -1.04 10.51
N GLU A 54 9.68 -2.10 9.75
CA GLU A 54 10.69 -3.06 9.30
C GLU A 54 11.30 -2.67 7.94
N LEU A 55 10.74 -1.68 7.23
CA LEU A 55 11.20 -1.23 5.92
C LEU A 55 12.11 -0.01 6.05
N SER A 56 13.11 0.07 5.18
CA SER A 56 13.79 1.34 4.93
C SER A 56 12.85 2.33 4.25
N GLU A 57 13.15 3.63 4.35
CA GLU A 57 12.37 4.67 3.67
C GLU A 57 12.26 4.40 2.16
N PHE A 58 13.36 3.95 1.52
CA PHE A 58 13.37 3.64 0.09
C PHE A 58 12.48 2.44 -0.27
N GLU A 59 12.54 1.37 0.51
CA GLU A 59 11.68 0.19 0.31
C GLU A 59 10.21 0.54 0.47
N ALA A 60 9.87 1.32 1.49
CA ALA A 60 8.51 1.80 1.70
C ALA A 60 8.08 2.75 0.57
N ALA A 61 8.93 3.71 0.18
CA ALA A 61 8.65 4.69 -0.86
C ALA A 61 8.54 4.07 -2.26
N GLN A 62 9.03 2.86 -2.46
CA GLN A 62 8.81 2.08 -3.68
C GLN A 62 7.53 1.25 -3.60
N SER A 63 7.38 0.46 -2.53
CA SER A 63 6.32 -0.57 -2.45
C SER A 63 4.94 0.00 -2.14
N VAL A 64 4.84 0.99 -1.26
CA VAL A 64 3.56 1.61 -0.84
C VAL A 64 2.83 2.30 -2.01
N PRO A 65 3.44 3.25 -2.74
CA PRO A 65 2.72 3.89 -3.85
C PRO A 65 2.39 2.90 -4.97
N LEU A 66 3.23 1.89 -5.19
CA LEU A 66 2.93 0.84 -6.17
C LEU A 66 1.70 0.01 -5.75
N ALA A 67 1.56 -0.30 -4.46
CA ALA A 67 0.39 -1.03 -3.96
C ALA A 67 -0.89 -0.21 -4.09
N LEU A 68 -0.84 1.08 -3.75
CA LEU A 68 -1.95 2.02 -3.95
C LEU A 68 -2.34 2.18 -5.43
N HIS A 69 -1.37 2.12 -6.34
CA HIS A 69 -1.61 2.22 -7.77
C HIS A 69 -2.24 0.94 -8.36
N LEU A 70 -1.75 -0.23 -7.95
CA LEU A 70 -2.15 -1.53 -8.53
C LEU A 70 -3.44 -2.11 -7.93
N ILE A 71 -3.82 -1.69 -6.72
CA ILE A 71 -5.04 -2.19 -6.08
C ILE A 71 -6.29 -1.87 -6.90
N LYS A 72 -7.28 -2.76 -6.82
CA LYS A 72 -8.64 -2.46 -7.28
C LYS A 72 -9.17 -1.27 -6.49
N ALA A 73 -9.66 -0.24 -7.19
CA ALA A 73 -10.18 0.96 -6.56
C ALA A 73 -11.62 0.74 -6.13
N ASP A 74 -11.82 0.25 -4.91
CA ASP A 74 -13.12 0.06 -4.28
C ASP A 74 -13.13 0.60 -2.84
N ARG A 75 -14.28 0.47 -2.17
CA ARG A 75 -14.48 1.01 -0.81
C ARG A 75 -13.54 0.40 0.21
N GLU A 76 -13.17 -0.88 0.02
CA GLU A 76 -12.24 -1.57 0.90
C GLU A 76 -10.81 -1.03 0.73
N ALA A 77 -10.37 -0.80 -0.51
CA ALA A 77 -9.08 -0.15 -0.78
C ALA A 77 -8.98 1.25 -0.15
N ILE A 78 -10.04 2.06 -0.22
CA ILE A 78 -10.09 3.38 0.43
C ILE A 78 -10.02 3.24 1.96
N ALA A 79 -10.74 2.27 2.54
CA ALA A 79 -10.74 2.03 3.98
C ALA A 79 -9.36 1.60 4.50
N GLU A 80 -8.65 0.71 3.80
CA GLU A 80 -7.31 0.25 4.19
C GLU A 80 -6.21 1.28 3.93
N ALA A 81 -6.39 2.16 2.95
CA ALA A 81 -5.43 3.23 2.67
C ALA A 81 -5.37 4.30 3.79
N LYS A 82 -6.49 4.59 4.46
CA LYS A 82 -6.56 5.59 5.55
C LYS A 82 -5.56 5.34 6.70
N PRO A 83 -5.58 4.17 7.38
CA PRO A 83 -4.63 3.91 8.47
C PRO A 83 -3.19 3.81 7.98
N LEU A 84 -2.97 3.49 6.70
CA LEU A 84 -1.64 3.53 6.09
C LEU A 84 -1.16 4.99 5.92
N LEU A 85 -2.02 5.90 5.47
CA LEU A 85 -1.71 7.33 5.36
C LEU A 85 -1.39 7.95 6.72
N GLU A 86 -2.18 7.62 7.75
CA GLU A 86 -1.94 8.06 9.12
C GLU A 86 -0.55 7.61 9.62
N ALA A 87 -0.17 6.36 9.33
CA ALA A 87 1.13 5.81 9.72
C ALA A 87 2.33 6.51 9.04
N VAL A 88 2.18 6.98 7.81
CA VAL A 88 3.24 7.74 7.11
C VAL A 88 3.18 9.25 7.37
N ASN A 89 2.07 9.75 7.90
CA ASN A 89 1.88 11.19 8.09
C ASN A 89 2.81 11.78 9.16
N SER A 90 3.21 10.98 10.17
CA SER A 90 4.15 11.41 11.21
C SER A 90 5.56 11.72 10.67
N ALA A 91 5.90 11.24 9.46
CA ALA A 91 7.17 11.50 8.79
C ALA A 91 7.06 12.73 7.88
N HIS A 92 6.78 13.90 8.44
CA HIS A 92 6.69 15.16 7.69
C HIS A 92 7.96 15.42 6.86
N GLY A 93 7.78 15.84 5.60
CA GLY A 93 8.88 16.12 4.67
C GLY A 93 9.54 14.90 4.01
N SER A 94 9.30 13.67 4.51
CA SER A 94 9.87 12.43 3.95
C SER A 94 9.43 12.17 2.51
N LEU A 95 10.28 11.47 1.75
CA LEU A 95 9.95 11.04 0.38
C LEU A 95 8.74 10.09 0.42
N LEU A 96 8.76 9.16 1.38
CA LEU A 96 7.68 8.19 1.61
C LEU A 96 6.32 8.87 1.73
N ARG A 97 6.19 9.92 2.56
CA ARG A 97 4.93 10.66 2.72
C ARG A 97 4.47 11.24 1.38
N LYS A 98 5.34 11.98 0.69
CA LYS A 98 4.98 12.66 -0.58
C LYS A 98 4.47 11.68 -1.64
N VAL A 99 5.20 10.59 -1.87
CA VAL A 99 4.82 9.60 -2.90
C VAL A 99 3.58 8.81 -2.50
N THR A 100 3.38 8.52 -1.21
CA THR A 100 2.20 7.82 -0.71
C THR A 100 0.94 8.67 -0.90
N PHE A 101 0.98 9.95 -0.54
CA PHE A 101 -0.16 10.85 -0.73
C PHE A 101 -0.48 11.10 -2.21
N LEU A 102 0.54 11.20 -3.08
CA LEU A 102 0.34 11.28 -4.53
C LEU A 102 -0.37 10.04 -5.08
N ALA A 103 0.10 8.85 -4.70
CA ALA A 103 -0.49 7.59 -5.12
C ALA A 103 -1.91 7.40 -4.56
N TYR A 104 -2.17 7.86 -3.32
CA TYR A 104 -3.51 7.87 -2.78
C TYR A 104 -4.45 8.80 -3.57
N GLY A 105 -3.98 9.97 -3.99
CA GLY A 105 -4.73 10.85 -4.89
C GLY A 105 -5.11 10.14 -6.20
N SER A 106 -4.20 9.34 -6.76
CA SER A 106 -4.49 8.52 -7.95
C SER A 106 -5.52 7.42 -7.67
N LEU A 107 -5.45 6.76 -6.50
CA LEU A 107 -6.44 5.78 -6.07
C LEU A 107 -7.83 6.41 -5.93
N VAL A 108 -7.93 7.57 -5.27
CA VAL A 108 -9.19 8.30 -5.10
C VAL A 108 -9.75 8.74 -6.44
N TYR A 109 -8.91 9.24 -7.35
CA TYR A 109 -9.33 9.59 -8.71
C TYR A 109 -9.93 8.39 -9.44
N LYS A 110 -9.24 7.24 -9.41
CA LYS A 110 -9.72 5.99 -10.03
C LYS A 110 -11.03 5.50 -9.41
N PHE A 111 -11.14 5.56 -8.09
CA PHE A 111 -12.35 5.17 -7.35
C PHE A 111 -13.54 6.09 -7.71
N CYS A 112 -13.34 7.40 -7.69
CA CYS A 112 -14.41 8.36 -7.96
C CYS A 112 -14.84 8.41 -9.43
N ASN A 113 -14.00 7.96 -10.36
CA ASN A 113 -14.39 7.79 -11.77
C ASN A 113 -15.26 6.54 -12.00
N MET A 114 -15.25 5.57 -11.07
CA MET A 114 -16.08 4.35 -11.16
C MET A 114 -17.41 4.46 -10.41
N GLU A 115 -17.50 5.38 -9.45
CA GLU A 115 -18.70 5.62 -8.64
C GLU A 115 -19.52 6.79 -9.21
N ASN A 116 -20.84 6.78 -9.02
CA ASN A 116 -21.74 7.85 -9.48
C ASN A 116 -21.46 9.19 -8.78
N SER A 117 -20.90 9.16 -7.57
CA SER A 117 -20.48 10.34 -6.82
C SER A 117 -19.27 10.02 -5.96
N CYS A 118 -18.34 10.99 -5.85
CA CYS A 118 -17.13 10.85 -5.05
C CYS A 118 -17.45 11.13 -3.57
N PRO A 119 -17.33 10.15 -2.66
CA PRO A 119 -17.65 10.37 -1.26
C PRO A 119 -16.60 11.24 -0.59
N GLU A 120 -17.05 12.22 0.20
CA GLU A 120 -16.20 13.16 0.93
C GLU A 120 -15.18 12.46 1.83
N GLY A 121 -15.57 11.34 2.44
CA GLY A 121 -14.70 10.52 3.27
C GLY A 121 -13.47 9.94 2.54
N ALA A 122 -13.49 9.83 1.20
CA ALA A 122 -12.32 9.44 0.41
C ALA A 122 -11.38 10.63 0.18
N LEU A 123 -11.90 11.86 0.13
CA LEU A 123 -11.12 13.08 -0.09
C LEU A 123 -10.47 13.62 1.19
N GLN A 124 -11.07 13.33 2.35
CA GLN A 124 -10.62 13.84 3.66
C GLN A 124 -9.11 13.71 3.92
N PRO A 125 -8.43 12.58 3.65
CA PRO A 125 -6.98 12.49 3.91
C PRO A 125 -6.15 13.45 3.05
N LEU A 126 -6.60 13.78 1.83
CA LEU A 126 -5.88 14.68 0.94
C LEU A 126 -5.95 16.13 1.43
N GLN A 127 -7.06 16.54 2.04
CA GLN A 127 -7.27 17.89 2.57
C GLN A 127 -6.37 18.18 3.78
N LEU A 128 -6.03 17.15 4.57
CA LEU A 128 -5.14 17.25 5.72
C LEU A 128 -3.65 17.21 5.33
N SER A 129 -3.33 16.89 4.08
CA SER A 129 -1.94 16.74 3.62
C SER A 129 -1.24 18.06 3.33
N SER A 130 -2.02 19.14 3.13
CA SER A 130 -1.61 20.50 2.77
C SER A 130 -1.33 21.44 3.95
N VAL A 131 -1.35 20.92 5.19
CA VAL A 131 -0.96 21.66 6.41
C VAL A 131 0.37 21.11 6.92
#